data_AF-A0A831JRX2-F1
#
_entry.id   AF-A0A831JRX2-F1
#
_cell.length_a   1.000
_cell.length_b   1.000
_cell.length_c   1.000
_cell.angle_alpha   90.00
_cell.angle_beta   90.00
_cell.angle_gamma   90.00
#
_symmetry.space_group_name_H-M   'P 1'
#
loop_
_entity.id
_entity.type
_entity.pdbx_description
1 polymer ?
#
loop_
_entity_poly.entity_id
_entity_poly.type
_entity_poly.pdbx_seq_one_letter_code
_entity_poly.pdbx_strand_id
1 'polypeptide(L)'
;MGRRMETDLTLDEQTSPIEMNGELCVIAVPVYGGRVAATALQRLQRLKGNGSPAILVVVYGNRDYEDALLELRDTAVQLGFVPLTAGAFIGEHSFSTPELPIAAGRPDADDLQQAREFGKSSLEKWEKLQATGTPITELTVKGNFPYKQLTPGAPACPTCTDGCFACGECIEVCPTHAIHFSEDQSSIETDIHKCIKCCACVKCCPNEAREFNTPFAAILHEKFSARRQPELFF
;
A
#
# COMPACT_ATOMS: atom_id res chain seq x y z
N MET A 1 20.92 -2.99 -20.75
CA MET A 1 19.87 -2.28 -19.99
C MET A 1 18.96 -3.34 -19.41
N GLY A 2 18.96 -3.52 -18.08
CA GLY A 2 18.19 -4.59 -17.44
C GLY A 2 16.71 -4.44 -17.73
N ARG A 3 16.01 -5.56 -17.97
CA ARG A 3 14.56 -5.55 -18.18
C ARG A 3 13.89 -5.28 -16.84
N ARG A 4 13.22 -4.13 -16.70
CA ARG A 4 12.29 -3.91 -15.59
C ARG A 4 11.09 -4.85 -15.78
N MET A 5 10.76 -5.60 -14.74
CA MET A 5 9.52 -6.36 -14.65
C MET A 5 8.65 -5.72 -13.57
N GLU A 6 7.35 -5.65 -13.82
CA GLU A 6 6.38 -5.11 -12.89
C GLU A 6 5.25 -6.12 -12.75
N THR A 7 4.89 -6.42 -11.51
CA THR A 7 3.83 -7.36 -11.17
C THR A 7 2.90 -6.68 -10.18
N ASP A 8 1.68 -6.37 -10.61
CA ASP A 8 0.65 -5.84 -9.73
C ASP A 8 -0.13 -7.00 -9.08
N LEU A 9 -0.06 -7.08 -7.75
CA LEU A 9 -0.76 -8.09 -6.96
C LEU A 9 -2.12 -7.57 -6.45
N THR A 10 -2.58 -6.39 -6.85
CA THR A 10 -3.80 -5.77 -6.28
C THR A 10 -5.09 -6.55 -6.59
N LEU A 11 -5.14 -7.26 -7.72
CA LEU A 11 -6.28 -8.09 -8.13
C LEU A 11 -5.87 -9.55 -8.41
N ASP A 12 -4.63 -9.92 -8.06
CA ASP A 12 -4.08 -11.22 -8.39
C ASP A 12 -4.55 -12.30 -7.39
N GLU A 13 -5.51 -13.12 -7.82
CA GLU A 13 -6.03 -14.30 -7.09
C GLU A 13 -5.29 -15.61 -7.39
N GLN A 14 -4.17 -15.52 -8.12
CA GLN A 14 -3.14 -16.55 -8.33
C GLN A 14 -2.87 -17.42 -7.07
N THR A 15 -2.30 -18.60 -7.22
CA THR A 15 -1.65 -19.29 -6.07
C THR A 15 -0.27 -19.82 -6.43
N SER A 16 0.10 -19.73 -7.70
CA SER A 16 1.42 -20.10 -8.20
C SER A 16 2.50 -19.24 -7.56
N PRO A 17 3.65 -19.84 -7.19
CA PRO A 17 4.77 -19.09 -6.65
C PRO A 17 5.31 -18.09 -7.68
N ILE A 18 5.83 -16.97 -7.18
CA ILE A 18 6.57 -15.98 -7.98
C ILE A 18 7.99 -15.97 -7.45
N GLU A 19 8.90 -16.50 -8.24
CA GLU A 19 10.30 -16.69 -7.83
C GLU A 19 11.18 -15.57 -8.36
N MET A 20 12.03 -15.06 -7.47
CA MET A 20 13.10 -14.13 -7.80
C MET A 20 14.41 -14.90 -7.75
N ASN A 21 15.34 -14.60 -8.63
CA ASN A 21 16.59 -15.33 -8.85
C ASN A 21 17.81 -14.40 -8.79
N GLY A 22 17.89 -13.61 -7.73
CA GLY A 22 19.01 -12.70 -7.45
C GLY A 22 18.88 -11.31 -8.05
N GLU A 23 17.73 -10.97 -8.66
CA GLU A 23 17.46 -9.62 -9.13
C GLU A 23 17.23 -8.63 -7.97
N LEU A 24 17.52 -7.35 -8.20
CA LEU A 24 17.13 -6.30 -7.26
C LEU A 24 15.63 -6.06 -7.34
N CYS A 25 14.92 -6.38 -6.27
CA CYS A 25 13.47 -6.25 -6.19
C CYS A 25 13.06 -4.95 -5.48
N VAL A 26 11.92 -4.38 -5.88
CA VAL A 26 11.22 -3.34 -5.13
C VAL A 26 9.88 -3.90 -4.70
N ILE A 27 9.62 -3.94 -3.40
CA ILE A 27 8.36 -4.44 -2.83
C ILE A 27 7.64 -3.26 -2.18
N ALA A 28 6.51 -2.85 -2.75
CA ALA A 28 5.71 -1.73 -2.27
C ALA A 28 4.34 -2.21 -1.77
N VAL A 29 3.90 -1.72 -0.61
CA VAL A 29 2.60 -2.07 -0.02
C VAL A 29 1.89 -0.85 0.59
N PRO A 30 0.54 -0.83 0.61
CA PRO A 30 -0.21 0.17 1.34
C PRO A 30 -0.25 -0.13 2.84
N VAL A 31 -0.38 0.93 3.64
CA VAL A 31 -0.51 0.85 5.10
C VAL A 31 -1.95 1.08 5.54
N TYR A 32 -2.51 0.13 6.29
CA TYR A 32 -3.83 0.26 6.92
C TYR A 32 -3.72 0.07 8.43
N GLY A 33 -4.15 1.08 9.20
CA GLY A 33 -4.14 1.02 10.66
C GLY A 33 -2.74 0.97 11.30
N GLY A 34 -1.69 1.31 10.56
CA GLY A 34 -0.30 1.20 11.02
C GLY A 34 0.32 -0.19 10.83
N ARG A 35 -0.29 -1.00 9.95
CA ARG A 35 0.14 -2.36 9.57
C ARG A 35 0.16 -2.48 8.05
N VAL A 36 0.86 -3.46 7.52
CA VAL A 36 0.72 -3.82 6.10
C VAL A 36 -0.72 -4.27 5.87
N ALA A 37 -1.33 -3.84 4.76
CA ALA A 37 -2.67 -4.30 4.41
C ALA A 37 -2.73 -5.84 4.40
N ALA A 38 -3.68 -6.43 5.14
CA ALA A 38 -3.77 -7.89 5.30
C ALA A 38 -3.89 -8.64 3.95
N THR A 39 -4.66 -8.10 3.01
CA THR A 39 -4.77 -8.63 1.64
C THR A 39 -3.42 -8.60 0.91
N ALA A 40 -2.60 -7.56 1.11
CA ALA A 40 -1.26 -7.51 0.53
C ALA A 40 -0.35 -8.57 1.17
N LEU A 41 -0.35 -8.72 2.50
CA LEU A 41 0.42 -9.76 3.19
C LEU A 41 0.07 -11.17 2.69
N GLN A 42 -1.23 -11.46 2.53
CA GLN A 42 -1.71 -12.73 2.00
C GLN A 42 -1.10 -12.99 0.61
N ARG A 43 -1.15 -12.00 -0.28
CA ARG A 43 -0.66 -12.16 -1.64
C ARG A 43 0.86 -12.20 -1.71
N LEU A 44 1.58 -11.52 -0.83
CA LEU A 44 3.03 -11.62 -0.73
C LEU A 44 3.49 -13.05 -0.38
N GLN A 45 2.67 -13.89 0.26
CA GLN A 45 3.09 -15.25 0.67
C GLN A 45 3.53 -16.16 -0.47
N ARG A 46 3.11 -15.88 -1.71
CA ARG A 46 3.54 -16.65 -2.89
C ARG A 46 4.92 -16.23 -3.41
N LEU A 47 5.45 -15.09 -2.97
CA LEU A 47 6.78 -14.65 -3.39
C LEU A 47 7.84 -15.58 -2.78
N LYS A 48 8.89 -15.84 -3.56
CA LYS A 48 10.10 -16.55 -3.11
C LYS A 48 11.30 -15.70 -3.48
N GLY A 49 11.96 -15.14 -2.47
CA GLY A 49 13.08 -14.23 -2.67
C GLY A 49 14.36 -14.93 -3.11
N ASN A 50 14.60 -16.17 -2.68
CA ASN A 50 15.81 -16.95 -3.01
C ASN A 50 17.14 -16.16 -2.86
N GLY A 51 17.25 -15.33 -1.82
CA GLY A 51 18.42 -14.49 -1.56
C GLY A 51 18.46 -13.17 -2.34
N SER A 52 17.42 -12.84 -3.11
CA SER A 52 17.32 -11.60 -3.88
C SER A 52 17.29 -10.38 -2.96
N PRO A 53 18.08 -9.33 -3.26
CA PRO A 53 18.05 -8.08 -2.49
C PRO A 53 16.72 -7.34 -2.72
N ALA A 54 16.17 -6.74 -1.67
CA ALA A 54 14.88 -6.07 -1.73
C ALA A 54 14.92 -4.62 -1.18
N ILE A 55 14.43 -3.68 -1.98
CA ILE A 55 14.06 -2.33 -1.55
C ILE A 55 12.61 -2.38 -1.08
N LEU A 56 12.37 -2.03 0.17
CA LEU A 56 11.04 -2.14 0.80
C LEU A 56 10.37 -0.77 0.88
N VAL A 57 9.11 -0.69 0.46
CA VAL A 57 8.36 0.57 0.42
C VAL A 57 7.00 0.39 1.08
N VAL A 58 6.66 1.28 2.00
CA VAL A 58 5.29 1.42 2.51
C VAL A 58 4.73 2.77 2.12
N VAL A 59 3.46 2.82 1.71
CA VAL A 59 2.75 4.07 1.41
C VAL A 59 1.61 4.27 2.40
N TYR A 60 1.59 5.43 3.07
CA TYR A 60 0.60 5.75 4.10
C TYR A 60 -0.01 7.13 3.92
N GLY A 61 -1.25 7.30 4.40
CA GLY A 61 -2.03 8.53 4.22
C GLY A 61 -1.75 9.61 5.28
N ASN A 62 -0.48 9.90 5.58
CA ASN A 62 -0.04 11.02 6.44
C ASN A 62 -0.32 10.93 7.96
N ARG A 63 -1.08 9.94 8.44
CA ARG A 63 -1.26 9.73 9.90
C ARG A 63 0.04 9.27 10.57
N ASP A 64 0.36 8.00 10.40
CA ASP A 64 1.60 7.34 10.74
C ASP A 64 1.56 5.94 10.09
N TYR A 65 2.72 5.30 9.95
CA TYR A 65 2.81 3.93 9.43
C TYR A 65 3.11 2.87 10.50
N GLU A 66 3.34 3.31 11.75
CA GLU A 66 3.64 2.50 12.93
C GLU A 66 4.58 1.32 12.66
N ASP A 67 4.04 0.10 12.64
CA ASP A 67 4.83 -1.13 12.56
C ASP A 67 4.83 -1.70 11.14
N ALA A 68 4.15 -1.07 10.19
CA ALA A 68 3.97 -1.60 8.84
C ALA A 68 5.30 -1.83 8.10
N LEU A 69 6.29 -0.93 8.28
CA LEU A 69 7.58 -1.08 7.61
C LEU A 69 8.41 -2.21 8.22
N LEU A 70 8.39 -2.34 9.55
CA LEU A 70 8.99 -3.47 10.26
C LEU A 70 8.33 -4.79 9.87
N GLU A 71 7.00 -4.84 9.83
CA GLU A 71 6.24 -6.01 9.41
C GLU A 71 6.56 -6.41 7.96
N LEU A 72 6.67 -5.45 7.05
CA LEU A 72 7.09 -5.73 5.67
C LEU A 72 8.53 -6.26 5.61
N ARG A 73 9.44 -5.69 6.41
CA ARG A 73 10.84 -6.14 6.51
C ARG A 73 10.92 -7.58 6.97
N ASP A 74 10.24 -7.90 8.06
CA ASP A 74 10.25 -9.24 8.65
C ASP A 74 9.57 -10.26 7.71
N THR A 75 8.48 -9.86 7.05
CA THR A 75 7.81 -10.67 6.01
C THR A 75 8.74 -10.94 4.83
N ALA A 76 9.45 -9.92 4.33
CA ALA A 76 10.39 -10.08 3.22
C ALA A 76 11.52 -11.06 3.57
N VAL A 77 12.09 -10.95 4.77
CA VAL A 77 13.10 -11.91 5.28
C VAL A 77 12.53 -13.32 5.33
N GLN A 78 11.31 -13.50 5.87
CA GLN A 78 10.65 -14.80 5.94
C GLN A 78 10.41 -15.42 4.55
N LEU A 79 10.14 -14.60 3.54
CA LEU A 79 9.96 -15.03 2.15
C LEU A 79 11.28 -15.26 1.41
N GLY A 80 12.42 -15.11 2.09
CA GLY A 80 13.76 -15.39 1.55
C GLY A 80 14.38 -14.21 0.79
N PHE A 81 13.88 -12.99 0.95
CA PHE A 81 14.54 -11.78 0.46
C PHE A 81 15.60 -11.29 1.44
N VAL A 82 16.52 -10.46 0.94
CA VAL A 82 17.54 -9.78 1.74
C VAL A 82 17.25 -8.27 1.70
N PRO A 83 16.58 -7.68 2.72
CA PRO A 83 16.27 -6.26 2.73
C PRO A 83 17.52 -5.39 2.62
N LEU A 84 17.58 -4.55 1.58
CA LEU A 84 18.71 -3.70 1.24
C LEU A 84 18.55 -2.28 1.79
N THR A 85 17.39 -1.68 1.55
CA THR A 85 16.99 -0.33 1.99
C THR A 85 15.48 -0.31 2.14
N ALA A 86 14.96 0.62 2.93
CA ALA A 86 13.52 0.77 3.11
C ALA A 86 13.08 2.24 3.12
N GLY A 87 11.83 2.50 2.78
CA GLY A 87 11.27 3.84 2.82
C GLY A 87 9.76 3.87 3.09
N ALA A 88 9.33 4.81 3.91
CA ALA A 88 7.93 5.13 4.13
C ALA A 88 7.57 6.42 3.40
N PHE A 89 6.65 6.34 2.43
CA PHE A 89 6.25 7.44 1.57
C PHE A 89 4.79 7.83 1.81
N ILE A 90 4.46 9.08 1.48
CA ILE A 90 3.14 9.63 1.73
C ILE A 90 2.35 9.63 0.43
N GLY A 91 1.12 9.13 0.50
CA GLY A 91 0.09 9.31 -0.52
C GLY A 91 -1.12 10.02 0.07
N GLU A 92 -2.04 10.43 -0.79
CA GLU A 92 -3.35 10.88 -0.36
C GLU A 92 -4.05 9.78 0.47
N HIS A 93 -4.61 10.17 1.61
CA HIS A 93 -5.31 9.21 2.47
C HIS A 93 -6.60 8.72 1.81
N SER A 94 -6.95 7.44 1.97
CA SER A 94 -8.18 6.84 1.42
C SER A 94 -9.46 7.61 1.78
N PHE A 95 -9.50 8.23 2.96
CA PHE A 95 -10.64 9.01 3.47
C PHE A 95 -10.55 10.52 3.19
N SER A 96 -9.56 10.97 2.42
CA SER A 96 -9.43 12.38 2.02
C SER A 96 -10.60 12.75 1.10
N THR A 97 -11.29 13.85 1.39
CA THR A 97 -12.30 14.46 0.52
C THR A 97 -11.96 15.93 0.28
N PRO A 98 -12.60 16.64 -0.66
CA PRO A 98 -12.43 18.08 -0.81
C PRO A 98 -12.72 18.87 0.49
N GLU A 99 -13.69 18.42 1.28
CA GLU A 99 -14.11 19.06 2.55
C GLU A 99 -13.19 18.69 3.71
N LEU A 100 -12.63 17.48 3.71
CA LEU A 100 -11.74 16.95 4.74
C LEU A 100 -10.43 16.45 4.12
N PRO A 101 -9.59 17.36 3.58
CA PRO A 101 -8.38 16.96 2.86
C PRO A 101 -7.33 16.38 3.82
N ILE A 102 -6.78 15.21 3.48
CA ILE A 102 -5.74 14.53 4.26
C ILE A 102 -4.64 14.09 3.30
N ALA A 103 -3.53 14.83 3.28
CA ALA A 103 -2.49 14.70 2.27
C ALA A 103 -3.04 14.74 0.83
N ALA A 104 -4.08 15.55 0.59
CA ALA A 104 -4.66 15.73 -0.73
C ALA A 104 -3.59 16.19 -1.74
N GLY A 105 -3.61 15.61 -2.94
CA GLY A 105 -2.63 15.91 -3.99
C GLY A 105 -1.24 15.28 -3.81
N ARG A 106 -1.08 14.36 -2.86
CA ARG A 106 0.15 13.58 -2.66
C ARG A 106 0.05 12.21 -3.36
N PRO A 107 1.11 11.71 -4.02
CA PRO A 107 2.43 12.32 -4.13
C PRO A 107 2.46 13.53 -5.07
N ASP A 108 3.14 14.59 -4.65
CA ASP A 108 3.45 15.78 -5.44
C ASP A 108 4.87 15.70 -6.04
N ALA A 109 5.33 16.78 -6.68
CA ALA A 109 6.65 16.81 -7.33
C ALA A 109 7.81 16.58 -6.35
N ASP A 110 7.70 17.06 -5.12
CA ASP A 110 8.73 16.89 -4.07
C ASP A 110 8.75 15.44 -3.59
N ASP A 111 7.59 14.81 -3.39
CA ASP A 111 7.53 13.37 -3.05
C ASP A 111 8.17 12.50 -4.12
N LEU A 112 7.84 12.77 -5.38
CA LEU A 112 8.36 12.02 -6.52
C LEU A 112 9.87 12.24 -6.66
N GLN A 113 10.38 13.43 -6.36
CA GLN A 113 11.81 13.70 -6.34
C GLN A 113 12.50 12.89 -5.25
N GLN A 114 12.00 12.92 -4.00
CA GLN A 114 12.55 12.16 -2.89
C GLN A 114 12.53 10.64 -3.17
N ALA A 115 11.46 10.11 -3.78
CA ALA A 115 11.38 8.71 -4.19
C ALA A 115 12.42 8.35 -5.26
N ARG A 116 12.68 9.23 -6.22
CA ARG A 116 13.73 9.04 -7.24
C ARG A 116 15.13 9.05 -6.62
N GLU A 117 15.39 9.99 -5.72
CA GLU A 117 16.68 10.09 -5.00
C GLU A 117 16.92 8.87 -4.10
N PHE A 118 15.87 8.39 -3.42
CA PHE A 118 15.92 7.14 -2.68
C PHE A 118 16.27 5.95 -3.57
N GLY A 119 15.54 5.76 -4.67
CA GLY A 119 15.81 4.66 -5.62
C GLY A 119 17.23 4.70 -6.19
N LYS A 120 17.73 5.90 -6.52
CA LYS A 120 19.12 6.10 -6.97
C LYS A 120 20.11 5.68 -5.88
N SER A 121 19.92 6.16 -4.66
CA SER A 121 20.82 5.86 -3.53
C SER A 121 20.82 4.37 -3.17
N SER A 122 19.66 3.70 -3.25
CA SER A 122 19.53 2.26 -3.07
C SER A 122 20.30 1.47 -4.13
N LEU A 123 20.22 1.89 -5.40
CA LEU A 123 20.97 1.27 -6.48
C LEU A 123 22.48 1.46 -6.30
N GLU A 124 22.93 2.68 -5.98
CA GLU A 124 24.35 2.96 -5.71
C GLU A 124 24.88 2.11 -4.54
N LYS A 125 24.08 1.94 -3.48
CA LYS A 125 24.42 1.05 -2.37
C LYS A 125 24.56 -0.40 -2.83
N TRP A 126 23.61 -0.90 -3.62
CA TRP A 126 23.65 -2.26 -4.16
C TRP A 126 24.89 -2.52 -5.00
N GLU A 127 25.15 -1.65 -5.97
CA GLU A 127 26.30 -1.76 -6.88
C GLU A 127 27.62 -1.75 -6.12
N LYS A 128 27.74 -0.90 -5.09
CA LYS A 128 28.92 -0.87 -4.22
C LYS A 128 29.13 -2.18 -3.49
N LEU A 129 28.08 -2.75 -2.88
CA LEU A 129 28.16 -4.03 -2.16
C LEU A 129 28.53 -5.18 -3.09
N GLN A 130 27.96 -5.21 -4.30
CA GLN A 130 28.34 -6.19 -5.32
C GLN A 130 29.80 -6.06 -5.74
N ALA A 131 30.27 -4.84 -6.00
CA ALA A 131 31.64 -4.58 -6.43
C ALA A 131 32.68 -4.96 -5.37
N THR A 132 32.36 -4.80 -4.08
CA THR A 132 33.27 -5.15 -2.97
C THR A 132 33.05 -6.56 -2.43
N GLY A 133 32.08 -7.32 -2.95
CA GLY A 133 31.70 -8.62 -2.39
C GLY A 133 31.25 -8.55 -0.93
N THR A 134 30.80 -7.38 -0.48
CA THR A 134 30.37 -7.16 0.91
C THR A 134 28.92 -7.63 1.07
N PRO A 135 28.62 -8.49 2.06
CA PRO A 135 27.25 -8.94 2.28
C PRO A 135 26.36 -7.78 2.74
N ILE A 136 25.08 -7.85 2.39
CA ILE A 136 24.07 -6.95 2.95
C ILE A 136 23.94 -7.26 4.44
N THR A 137 24.04 -6.22 5.27
CA THR A 137 23.83 -6.32 6.73
C THR A 137 22.35 -6.18 7.06
N GLU A 138 21.97 -6.58 8.27
CA GLU A 138 20.59 -6.43 8.74
C GLU A 138 20.12 -4.96 8.66
N LEU A 139 18.95 -4.77 8.04
CA LEU A 139 18.30 -3.46 7.91
C LEU A 139 17.43 -3.18 9.15
N THR A 140 17.81 -2.15 9.92
CA THR A 140 16.99 -1.65 11.03
C THR A 140 15.99 -0.62 10.51
N VAL A 141 14.72 -0.78 10.86
CA VAL A 141 13.62 0.12 10.47
C VAL A 141 12.75 0.48 11.67
N LYS A 142 11.99 1.57 11.57
CA LYS A 142 10.99 1.93 12.58
C LYS A 142 9.89 0.86 12.68
N GLY A 143 9.53 0.52 13.90
CA GLY A 143 8.39 -0.32 14.26
C GLY A 143 8.61 -1.03 15.60
N ASN A 144 7.59 -1.71 16.09
CA ASN A 144 7.63 -2.49 17.33
C ASN A 144 7.19 -3.93 17.08
N PHE A 145 7.74 -4.85 17.87
CA PHE A 145 7.28 -6.23 17.96
C PHE A 145 6.93 -6.57 19.42
N PRO A 146 5.79 -7.23 19.72
CA PRO A 146 4.73 -7.66 18.78
C PRO A 146 4.06 -6.49 18.06
N TYR A 147 3.67 -6.71 16.80
CA TYR A 147 3.05 -5.67 15.99
C TYR A 147 1.71 -5.20 16.59
N LYS A 148 1.40 -3.92 16.35
CA LYS A 148 0.15 -3.27 16.74
C LYS A 148 -1.07 -4.12 16.40
N GLN A 149 -1.84 -4.45 17.42
CA GLN A 149 -3.11 -5.16 17.25
C GLN A 149 -4.14 -4.24 16.60
N LEU A 150 -4.81 -4.74 15.57
CA LEU A 150 -5.91 -4.04 14.92
C LEU A 150 -7.23 -4.46 15.57
N THR A 151 -7.95 -3.50 16.13
CA THR A 151 -9.32 -3.73 16.60
C THR A 151 -10.29 -3.50 15.45
N PRO A 152 -11.16 -4.46 15.11
CA PRO A 152 -12.20 -4.26 14.12
C PRO A 152 -13.08 -3.07 14.51
N GLY A 153 -13.15 -2.07 13.63
CA GLY A 153 -14.11 -0.97 13.78
C GLY A 153 -15.53 -1.45 13.43
N ALA A 154 -16.52 -0.57 13.66
CA ALA A 154 -17.89 -0.83 13.24
C ALA A 154 -17.97 -1.23 11.75
N PRO A 155 -18.87 -2.16 11.38
CA PRO A 155 -19.13 -2.48 9.99
C PRO A 155 -19.55 -1.19 9.26
N ALA A 156 -18.78 -0.82 8.24
CA ALA A 156 -19.07 0.32 7.39
C ALA A 156 -18.38 0.08 6.05
N CYS A 157 -19.01 0.48 4.95
CA CYS A 157 -18.41 0.40 3.63
C CYS A 157 -18.87 1.61 2.79
N PRO A 158 -18.15 1.93 1.71
CA PRO A 158 -18.61 2.93 0.76
C PRO A 158 -19.95 2.53 0.14
N THR A 159 -20.85 3.49 -0.05
CA THR A 159 -22.20 3.31 -0.63
C THR A 159 -22.36 4.14 -1.89
N CYS A 160 -23.34 3.78 -2.72
CA CYS A 160 -23.70 4.57 -3.89
C CYS A 160 -24.67 5.71 -3.52
N THR A 161 -24.54 6.84 -4.19
CA THR A 161 -25.54 7.92 -4.20
C THR A 161 -26.51 7.72 -5.37
N ASP A 162 -27.55 8.55 -5.43
CA ASP A 162 -28.51 8.58 -6.54
C ASP A 162 -27.86 8.94 -7.90
N GLY A 163 -26.63 9.44 -7.90
CA GLY A 163 -25.85 9.68 -9.11
C GLY A 163 -25.25 8.42 -9.73
N CYS A 164 -25.40 7.24 -9.11
CA CYS A 164 -24.85 6.02 -9.64
C CYS A 164 -25.65 5.55 -10.86
N PHE A 165 -24.95 5.31 -11.97
CA PHE A 165 -25.54 4.77 -13.20
C PHE A 165 -25.06 3.33 -13.50
N ALA A 166 -24.57 2.63 -12.46
CA ALA A 166 -24.15 1.23 -12.51
C ALA A 166 -23.12 0.91 -13.61
N CYS A 167 -22.08 1.73 -13.78
CA CYS A 167 -21.03 1.50 -14.79
C CYS A 167 -20.11 0.30 -14.50
N GLY A 168 -20.02 -0.15 -13.25
CA GLY A 168 -19.18 -1.29 -12.84
C GLY A 168 -17.70 -0.98 -12.62
N GLU A 169 -17.18 0.23 -12.89
CA GLU A 169 -15.74 0.52 -12.70
C GLU A 169 -15.24 0.27 -11.27
N CYS A 170 -16.09 0.56 -10.29
CA CYS A 170 -15.79 0.30 -8.88
C CYS A 170 -15.66 -1.19 -8.53
N ILE A 171 -16.27 -2.09 -9.32
CA ILE A 171 -16.14 -3.54 -9.17
C ILE A 171 -14.73 -3.97 -9.59
N GLU A 172 -14.27 -3.48 -10.75
CA GLU A 172 -12.99 -3.84 -11.34
C GLU A 172 -11.79 -3.48 -10.46
N VAL A 173 -11.85 -2.35 -9.76
CA VAL A 173 -10.75 -1.90 -8.88
C VAL A 173 -10.79 -2.48 -7.47
N CYS A 174 -11.81 -3.28 -7.12
CA CYS A 174 -12.00 -3.74 -5.75
C CYS A 174 -11.02 -4.89 -5.41
N PRO A 175 -10.02 -4.67 -4.53
CA PRO A 175 -9.00 -5.69 -4.26
C PRO A 175 -9.52 -6.91 -3.52
N THR A 176 -10.74 -6.86 -2.97
CA THR A 176 -11.36 -7.96 -2.23
C THR A 176 -12.65 -8.46 -2.87
N HIS A 177 -12.95 -8.01 -4.09
CA HIS A 177 -14.16 -8.39 -4.82
C HIS A 177 -15.43 -8.25 -3.96
N ALA A 178 -15.48 -7.19 -3.15
CA ALA A 178 -16.59 -6.90 -2.25
C ALA A 178 -17.77 -6.24 -2.98
N ILE A 179 -17.55 -5.71 -4.18
CA ILE A 179 -18.53 -4.89 -4.91
C ILE A 179 -19.11 -5.72 -6.06
N HIS A 180 -20.42 -5.66 -6.24
CA HIS A 180 -21.13 -6.41 -7.27
C HIS A 180 -22.38 -5.66 -7.72
N PHE A 181 -22.96 -6.07 -8.85
CA PHE A 181 -24.27 -5.61 -9.27
C PHE A 181 -25.36 -6.22 -8.37
N SER A 182 -26.43 -5.47 -8.12
CA SER A 182 -27.67 -6.03 -7.55
C SER A 182 -28.23 -7.14 -8.45
N GLU A 183 -29.15 -7.96 -7.93
CA GLU A 183 -29.72 -9.09 -8.68
C GLU A 183 -30.38 -8.68 -10.00
N ASP A 184 -31.03 -7.52 -10.02
CA ASP A 184 -31.68 -6.92 -11.19
C ASP A 184 -30.73 -6.06 -12.05
N GLN A 185 -29.44 -5.99 -11.66
CA GLN A 185 -28.38 -5.18 -12.27
C GLN A 185 -28.69 -3.68 -12.37
N SER A 186 -29.66 -3.19 -11.59
CA SER A 186 -30.04 -1.77 -11.59
C SER A 186 -29.14 -0.91 -10.71
N SER A 187 -28.39 -1.53 -9.79
CA SER A 187 -27.56 -0.82 -8.82
C SER A 187 -26.26 -1.57 -8.49
N ILE A 188 -25.39 -0.90 -7.73
CA ILE A 188 -24.12 -1.44 -7.24
C ILE A 188 -24.20 -1.60 -5.73
N GLU A 189 -23.92 -2.81 -5.26
CA GLU A 189 -23.91 -3.16 -3.84
C GLU A 189 -22.50 -3.47 -3.34
N THR A 190 -22.29 -3.37 -2.03
CA THR A 190 -20.99 -3.67 -1.40
C THR A 190 -21.21 -4.61 -0.22
N ASP A 191 -20.57 -5.77 -0.28
CA ASP A 191 -20.44 -6.69 0.84
C ASP A 191 -19.57 -6.05 1.92
N ILE A 192 -20.23 -5.60 2.98
CA ILE A 192 -19.62 -4.91 4.11
C ILE A 192 -18.60 -5.77 4.86
N HIS A 193 -18.72 -7.10 4.79
CA HIS A 193 -17.83 -8.03 5.49
C HIS A 193 -16.54 -8.31 4.70
N LYS A 194 -16.56 -8.14 3.38
CA LYS A 194 -15.36 -8.22 2.51
C LYS A 194 -14.66 -6.88 2.33
N CYS A 195 -15.36 -5.77 2.56
CA CYS A 195 -14.81 -4.44 2.32
C CYS A 195 -13.71 -4.09 3.33
N ILE A 196 -12.52 -3.78 2.80
CA ILE A 196 -11.35 -3.34 3.61
C ILE A 196 -11.25 -1.82 3.75
N LYS A 197 -12.25 -1.07 3.29
CA LYS A 197 -12.33 0.40 3.39
C LYS A 197 -11.15 1.12 2.70
N CYS A 198 -10.55 0.54 1.66
CA CYS A 198 -9.45 1.16 0.91
C CYS A 198 -9.87 2.39 0.08
N CYS A 199 -11.17 2.53 -0.18
CA CYS A 199 -11.78 3.62 -0.95
C CYS A 199 -11.31 3.75 -2.40
N ALA A 200 -10.68 2.70 -2.98
CA ALA A 200 -10.37 2.66 -4.41
C ALA A 200 -11.62 2.91 -5.27
N CYS A 201 -12.75 2.33 -4.88
CA CYS A 201 -14.04 2.50 -5.53
C CYS A 201 -14.63 3.92 -5.44
N VAL A 202 -14.28 4.68 -4.41
CA VAL A 202 -14.66 6.09 -4.26
C VAL A 202 -13.83 6.93 -5.22
N LYS A 203 -12.51 6.70 -5.23
CA LYS A 203 -11.56 7.48 -6.02
C LYS A 203 -11.65 7.24 -7.53
N CYS A 204 -12.02 6.03 -7.96
CA CYS A 204 -12.14 5.72 -9.38
C CYS A 204 -13.51 6.09 -9.97
N CYS A 205 -14.50 6.48 -9.17
CA CYS A 205 -15.87 6.64 -9.67
C CYS A 205 -15.96 7.87 -10.61
N PRO A 206 -16.27 7.68 -11.91
CA PRO A 206 -16.22 8.77 -12.89
C PRO A 206 -17.32 9.82 -12.69
N ASN A 207 -18.39 9.47 -11.97
CA ASN A 207 -19.49 10.38 -11.64
C ASN A 207 -19.54 10.74 -10.15
N GLU A 208 -18.47 10.45 -9.40
CA GLU A 208 -18.34 10.75 -7.97
C GLU A 208 -19.51 10.18 -7.12
N ALA A 209 -20.15 9.13 -7.62
CA ALA A 209 -21.37 8.56 -7.05
C ALA A 209 -21.12 7.46 -6.00
N ARG A 210 -19.89 7.35 -5.50
CA ARG A 210 -19.52 6.45 -4.40
C ARG A 210 -18.97 7.28 -3.27
N GLU A 211 -19.54 7.16 -2.08
CA GLU A 211 -19.15 7.93 -0.90
C GLU A 211 -18.79 7.02 0.26
N PHE A 212 -17.85 7.46 1.11
CA PHE A 212 -17.56 6.81 2.37
C PHE A 212 -17.55 7.80 3.53
N ASN A 213 -18.70 7.92 4.19
CA ASN A 213 -18.88 8.80 5.33
C ASN A 213 -18.39 8.12 6.61
N THR A 214 -17.27 8.61 7.14
CA THR A 214 -16.67 8.06 8.36
C THR A 214 -16.25 9.16 9.34
N PRO A 215 -16.56 9.03 10.64
CA PRO A 215 -16.15 10.03 11.63
C PRO A 215 -14.61 10.14 11.75
N PHE A 216 -13.88 9.12 11.30
CA PHE A 216 -12.43 9.13 11.29
C PHE A 216 -11.85 10.15 10.32
N ALA A 217 -12.54 10.51 9.23
CA ALA A 217 -12.04 11.49 8.26
C ALA A 217 -11.82 12.86 8.92
N ALA A 218 -12.79 13.32 9.72
CA ALA A 218 -12.69 14.59 10.45
C ALA A 218 -11.53 14.58 11.45
N ILE A 219 -11.38 13.50 12.23
CA ILE A 219 -10.27 13.33 13.18
C ILE A 219 -8.93 13.34 12.46
N LEU A 220 -8.85 12.68 11.31
CA LEU A 220 -7.62 12.59 10.53
C LEU A 220 -7.23 13.96 9.95
N HIS A 221 -8.20 14.67 9.38
CA HIS A 221 -8.02 16.02 8.87
C HIS A 221 -7.55 16.97 9.96
N GLU A 222 -8.20 16.96 11.13
CA GLU A 222 -7.84 17.83 12.25
C GLU A 222 -6.45 17.52 12.82
N LYS A 223 -6.15 16.24 13.10
CA LYS A 223 -4.97 15.84 13.89
C LYS A 223 -3.74 15.51 13.06
N PHE A 224 -3.90 15.23 11.77
CA PHE A 224 -2.82 14.79 10.89
C PHE A 224 -2.78 15.58 9.57
N SER A 225 -3.12 16.87 9.63
CA SER A 225 -2.99 17.82 8.51
C SER A 225 -1.56 18.28 8.26
N ALA A 226 -0.69 18.23 9.28
CA ALA A 226 0.71 18.60 9.14
C ALA A 226 1.39 17.72 8.08
N ARG A 227 2.06 18.35 7.11
CA ARG A 227 2.76 17.65 6.03
C ARG A 227 3.88 16.78 6.62
N ARG A 228 3.81 15.47 6.40
CA ARG A 228 4.93 14.56 6.69
C ARG A 228 5.86 14.40 5.50
N GLN A 229 7.13 14.18 5.83
CA GLN A 229 8.19 13.83 4.88
C GLN A 229 8.40 12.32 4.85
N PRO A 230 8.86 11.76 3.72
CA PRO A 230 9.32 10.39 3.67
C PRO A 230 10.37 10.07 4.74
N GLU A 231 10.35 8.86 5.26
CA GLU A 231 11.36 8.35 6.19
C GLU A 231 12.13 7.22 5.52
N LEU A 232 13.46 7.36 5.41
CA LEU A 232 14.32 6.50 4.59
C LEU A 232 15.33 5.77 5.48
N PHE A 233 15.60 4.50 5.14
CA PHE A 233 16.47 3.60 5.88
C PHE A 233 17.48 2.95 4.92
N PHE A 234 18.76 3.09 5.27
CA PHE A 234 19.90 2.52 4.54
C PHE A 234 20.70 1.64 5.49
#